data_AF-A0A8U0HSI9-F1
#
_entry.id   AF-A0A8U0HSI9-F1
#
_cell.length_a   1.000
_cell.length_b   1.000
_cell.length_c   1.000
_cell.angle_alpha   90.00
_cell.angle_beta   90.00
_cell.angle_gamma   90.00
#
_symmetry.space_group_name_H-M   'P 1'
#
loop_
_entity.id
_entity.type
_entity.pdbx_description
1 polymer ?
#
loop_
_entity_poly.entity_id
_entity_poly.type
_entity_poly.pdbx_seq_one_letter_code
_entity_poly.pdbx_strand_id
1 'polypeptide(L)'
;MGLRSRADRPARMHATDVRAGAAFRVVSEPLAFYPAVEFQEGESFLADFFWNDYETRIARYAGTNEFVLFYPPKAAEVESGDRFVLGEVVGKVRMDLGLVRVTFRPAGDQSASE
;
A
#
# COMPACT_ATOMS: atom_id res chain seq x y z
N MET A 1 -13.10 -20.45 1.39
CA MET A 1 -11.64 -20.67 1.40
C MET A 1 -11.07 -19.88 0.22
N GLY A 2 -10.81 -18.59 0.41
CA GLY A 2 -10.40 -17.69 -0.67
C GLY A 2 -8.94 -17.93 -1.03
N LEU A 3 -8.68 -18.32 -2.27
CA LEU A 3 -7.33 -18.40 -2.82
C LEU A 3 -6.74 -16.99 -2.79
N ARG A 4 -5.87 -16.69 -1.81
CA ARG A 4 -5.03 -15.49 -1.80
C ARG A 4 -4.18 -15.53 -3.07
N SER A 5 -4.66 -14.87 -4.12
CA SER A 5 -4.04 -14.87 -5.43
C SER A 5 -2.57 -14.45 -5.31
N ARG A 6 -1.66 -15.22 -5.93
CA ARG A 6 -0.24 -14.86 -6.07
C ARG A 6 -0.01 -13.70 -7.06
N ALA A 7 -1.07 -13.16 -7.65
CA ALA A 7 -0.99 -12.06 -8.59
C ALA A 7 -0.55 -10.77 -7.88
N ASP A 8 0.26 -10.00 -8.59
CA ASP A 8 0.63 -8.65 -8.20
C ASP A 8 -0.62 -7.77 -8.13
N ARG A 9 -0.86 -7.16 -6.98
CA ARG A 9 -1.99 -6.26 -6.73
C ARG A 9 -1.48 -4.81 -6.73
N PRO A 10 -2.21 -3.86 -7.32
CA PRO A 10 -1.81 -2.46 -7.27
C PRO A 10 -1.97 -1.91 -5.86
N ALA A 11 -1.12 -0.98 -5.47
CA ALA A 11 -1.26 -0.14 -4.28
C ALA A 11 -0.64 1.23 -4.56
N ARG A 12 -0.73 2.13 -3.58
CA ARG A 12 -0.03 3.42 -3.61
C ARG A 12 0.90 3.52 -2.39
N MET A 13 1.98 4.27 -2.56
CA MET A 13 2.93 4.65 -1.50
C MET A 13 3.57 6.00 -1.85
N HIS A 14 4.19 6.67 -0.87
CA HIS A 14 5.09 7.78 -1.17
C HIS A 14 6.36 7.26 -1.87
N ALA A 15 6.83 7.98 -2.87
CA ALA A 15 7.97 7.59 -3.71
C ALA A 15 9.25 7.38 -2.90
N THR A 16 9.45 8.17 -1.84
CA THR A 16 10.58 8.08 -0.92
C THR A 16 10.56 6.81 -0.06
N ASP A 17 9.38 6.22 0.10
CA ASP A 17 9.16 5.08 0.99
C ASP A 17 9.25 3.75 0.23
N VAL A 18 9.35 3.77 -1.10
CA VAL A 18 9.35 2.57 -1.94
C VAL A 18 10.69 1.85 -1.84
N ARG A 19 10.62 0.57 -1.47
CA ARG A 19 11.75 -0.36 -1.50
C ARG A 19 11.37 -1.61 -2.29
N ALA A 20 11.59 -1.56 -3.61
CA ALA A 20 11.23 -2.66 -4.50
C ALA A 20 11.93 -3.97 -4.06
N GLY A 21 11.18 -5.07 -4.06
CA GLY A 21 11.64 -6.38 -3.59
C GLY A 21 11.69 -6.55 -2.07
N ALA A 22 11.49 -5.48 -1.28
CA ALA A 22 11.50 -5.58 0.17
C ALA A 22 10.24 -6.28 0.70
N ALA A 23 10.42 -7.16 1.68
CA ALA A 23 9.32 -7.71 2.45
C ALA A 23 8.84 -6.70 3.50
N PHE A 24 7.53 -6.62 3.71
CA PHE A 24 6.93 -5.78 4.75
C PHE A 24 5.76 -6.49 5.42
N ARG A 25 5.45 -6.05 6.64
CA ARG A 25 4.30 -6.49 7.42
C ARG A 25 3.36 -5.33 7.67
N VAL A 26 2.06 -5.56 7.52
CA VAL A 26 1.04 -4.59 7.93
C VAL A 26 0.91 -4.65 9.44
N VAL A 27 0.98 -3.49 10.10
CA VAL A 27 1.04 -3.40 11.57
C VAL A 27 -0.09 -2.55 12.15
N SER A 28 -1.06 -2.14 11.32
CA SER A 28 -2.23 -1.40 11.76
C SER A 28 -3.53 -1.92 11.16
N GLU A 29 -4.62 -1.64 11.87
CA GLU A 29 -5.96 -1.56 11.29
C GLU A 29 -6.05 -0.41 10.26
N PRO A 30 -7.13 -0.34 9.45
CA PRO A 30 -7.40 0.83 8.61
C PRO A 30 -7.42 2.11 9.42
N LEU A 31 -6.70 3.12 8.94
CA LEU A 31 -6.70 4.46 9.52
C LEU A 31 -7.76 5.33 8.83
N ALA A 32 -8.47 6.15 9.60
CA ALA A 32 -9.37 7.19 9.09
C ALA A 32 -8.60 8.44 8.62
N PHE A 33 -7.41 8.26 8.06
CA PHE A 33 -6.53 9.32 7.58
C PHE A 33 -6.22 9.09 6.11
N TYR A 34 -6.27 10.16 5.31
CA TYR A 34 -5.74 10.16 3.96
C TYR A 34 -4.89 11.42 3.77
N PRO A 35 -3.81 11.37 2.97
CA PRO A 35 -3.10 12.56 2.56
C PRO A 35 -4.07 13.55 1.93
N ALA A 36 -3.93 14.84 2.28
CA ALA A 36 -4.65 15.90 1.58
C ALA A 36 -4.30 15.85 0.10
N VAL A 37 -5.32 15.88 -0.75
CA VAL A 37 -5.17 15.90 -2.21
C VAL A 37 -5.84 17.16 -2.70
N GLU A 38 -5.05 18.14 -3.13
CA GLU A 38 -5.61 19.36 -3.69
C GLU A 38 -6.08 19.12 -5.12
N PHE A 39 -7.30 19.51 -5.41
CA PHE A 39 -7.82 19.63 -6.77
C PHE A 39 -8.06 21.12 -7.03
N GLN A 40 -8.58 21.52 -8.20
CA GLN A 40 -8.88 22.93 -8.42
C GLN A 40 -9.88 23.43 -7.35
N GLU A 41 -9.82 24.72 -7.01
CA GLU A 41 -10.76 25.32 -6.04
C GLU A 41 -12.21 24.97 -6.42
N GLY A 42 -12.94 24.35 -5.50
CA GLY A 42 -14.31 23.86 -5.71
C GLY A 42 -14.45 22.35 -5.94
N GLU A 43 -13.35 21.61 -6.03
CA GLU A 43 -13.35 20.17 -6.35
C GLU A 43 -13.00 19.25 -5.16
N SER A 44 -13.24 19.68 -3.92
CA SER A 44 -12.89 18.89 -2.72
C SER A 44 -13.50 17.47 -2.71
N PHE A 45 -14.64 17.26 -3.37
CA PHE A 45 -15.27 15.94 -3.53
C PHE A 45 -14.42 14.95 -4.36
N LEU A 46 -13.52 15.45 -5.21
CA LEU A 46 -12.60 14.60 -5.99
C LEU A 46 -11.51 13.99 -5.10
N ALA A 47 -11.19 14.60 -3.96
CA ALA A 47 -10.26 14.03 -2.98
C ALA A 47 -10.84 12.78 -2.32
N ASP A 48 -12.10 12.83 -1.90
CA ASP A 48 -12.81 11.68 -1.36
C ASP A 48 -12.93 10.57 -2.41
N PHE A 49 -13.27 10.94 -3.66
CA PHE A 49 -13.35 9.98 -4.77
C PHE A 49 -11.99 9.32 -5.06
N PHE A 50 -10.90 10.09 -5.00
CA PHE A 50 -9.55 9.59 -5.26
C PHE A 50 -9.11 8.51 -4.27
N TRP A 51 -9.56 8.60 -3.01
CA TRP A 51 -9.27 7.64 -1.96
C TRP A 51 -10.38 6.61 -1.72
N ASN A 52 -11.55 6.75 -2.37
CA ASN A 52 -12.73 5.94 -2.07
C ASN A 52 -12.49 4.43 -2.17
N ASP A 53 -11.62 3.98 -3.07
CA ASP A 53 -11.32 2.55 -3.26
C ASP A 53 -10.08 2.09 -2.50
N TYR A 54 -9.46 2.94 -1.68
CA TYR A 54 -8.21 2.67 -0.98
C TYR A 54 -8.39 2.81 0.53
N GLU A 55 -7.60 2.04 1.27
CA GLU A 55 -7.44 2.21 2.71
C GLU A 55 -6.11 2.87 2.99
N THR A 56 -5.94 3.44 4.19
CA THR A 56 -4.63 3.83 4.69
C THR A 56 -4.22 2.88 5.80
N ARG A 57 -3.02 2.32 5.69
CA ARG A 57 -2.44 1.41 6.70
C ARG A 57 -0.99 1.75 6.96
N ILE A 58 -0.49 1.31 8.11
CA ILE A 58 0.92 1.35 8.46
C ILE A 58 1.54 0.00 8.13
N ALA A 59 2.62 0.05 7.36
CA ALA A 59 3.47 -1.10 7.10
C ALA A 59 4.85 -0.89 7.74
N ARG A 60 5.49 -1.99 8.13
CA ARG A 60 6.88 -2.00 8.61
C ARG A 60 7.70 -2.91 7.71
N TYR A 61 8.82 -2.41 7.18
CA TYR A 61 9.74 -3.24 6.39
C TYR A 61 10.45 -4.26 7.28
N ALA A 62 10.51 -5.51 6.80
CA ALA A 62 11.17 -6.60 7.50
C ALA A 62 12.67 -6.33 7.67
N GLY A 63 13.22 -6.69 8.83
CA GLY A 63 14.64 -6.43 9.15
C GLY A 63 14.97 -4.95 9.40
N THR A 64 13.98 -4.06 9.48
CA THR A 64 14.18 -2.63 9.76
C THR A 64 13.27 -2.13 10.90
N ASN A 65 13.53 -0.91 11.36
CA ASN A 65 12.63 -0.15 12.25
C ASN A 65 11.82 0.92 11.50
N GLU A 66 11.76 0.84 10.18
CA GLU A 66 11.10 1.84 9.34
C GLU A 66 9.61 1.51 9.17
N PHE A 67 8.79 2.53 9.39
CA PHE A 67 7.35 2.49 9.21
C PHE A 67 6.96 3.41 8.06
N VAL A 68 6.06 2.95 7.23
CA VAL A 68 5.62 3.65 6.02
C VAL A 68 4.12 3.61 5.89
N LEU A 69 3.56 4.64 5.26
CA LEU A 69 2.16 4.63 4.87
C LEU A 69 2.00 3.78 3.61
N PHE A 70 1.03 2.87 3.68
CA PHE A 70 0.70 1.94 2.63
C PHE A 70 -0.78 2.08 2.30
N TYR A 71 -1.09 2.28 1.02
CA TYR A 71 -2.46 2.49 0.56
C TYR A 71 -2.91 1.35 -0.36
N PRO A 72 -3.36 0.20 0.21
CA PRO A 72 -3.92 -0.89 -0.59
C PRO A 72 -5.35 -0.58 -1.04
N PRO A 73 -5.82 -1.18 -2.14
CA PRO A 73 -7.23 -1.18 -2.49
C PRO A 73 -8.05 -1.90 -1.42
N LYS A 74 -9.25 -1.39 -1.11
CA LYS A 74 -10.21 -2.02 -0.17
C LYS A 74 -10.51 -3.48 -0.56
N ALA A 75 -10.65 -3.73 -1.86
CA ALA A 75 -10.90 -5.06 -2.42
C ALA A 75 -9.73 -6.05 -2.26
N ALA A 76 -8.54 -5.59 -1.83
CA ALA A 76 -7.39 -6.46 -1.62
C ALA A 76 -7.42 -7.21 -0.27
N GLU A 77 -8.37 -6.90 0.62
CA GLU A 77 -8.58 -7.59 1.91
C GLU A 77 -7.27 -7.75 2.69
N VAL A 78 -6.56 -6.65 2.89
CA VAL A 78 -5.30 -6.62 3.62
C VAL A 78 -5.60 -6.54 5.11
N GLU A 79 -5.01 -7.41 5.95
CA GLU A 79 -5.25 -7.39 7.40
C GLU A 79 -3.98 -7.04 8.20
N SER A 80 -4.18 -6.63 9.45
CA SER A 80 -3.06 -6.47 10.38
C SER A 80 -2.36 -7.81 10.61
N GLY A 81 -1.03 -7.80 10.56
CA GLY A 81 -0.19 -9.00 10.69
C GLY A 81 0.17 -9.68 9.36
N ASP A 82 -0.55 -9.39 8.27
CA ASP A 82 -0.26 -9.92 6.93
C ASP A 82 1.13 -9.48 6.45
N ARG A 83 1.76 -10.36 5.66
CA ARG A 83 3.11 -10.16 5.11
C ARG A 83 3.08 -10.14 3.59
N PHE A 84 3.78 -9.18 3.01
CA PHE A 84 3.84 -8.96 1.57
C PHE A 84 5.27 -8.72 1.11
N VAL A 85 5.48 -8.87 -0.19
CA VAL A 85 6.66 -8.38 -0.89
C VAL A 85 6.22 -7.21 -1.78
N LEU A 86 6.93 -6.10 -1.69
CA LEU A 86 6.71 -4.94 -2.55
C LEU A 86 7.29 -5.23 -3.94
N GLY A 87 6.49 -5.00 -4.97
CA GLY A 87 6.92 -5.06 -6.36
C GLY A 87 7.50 -3.74 -6.84
N GLU A 88 7.40 -3.49 -8.14
CA GLU A 88 8.00 -2.33 -8.78
C GLU A 88 7.07 -1.11 -8.77
N VAL A 89 7.66 0.07 -9.01
CA VAL A 89 6.89 1.28 -9.33
C VAL A 89 6.37 1.15 -10.77
N VAL A 90 5.05 1.13 -10.92
CA VAL A 90 4.39 0.96 -12.23
C VAL A 90 3.81 2.27 -12.77
N GLY A 91 3.88 3.37 -12.01
CA GLY A 91 3.47 4.68 -12.49
C GLY A 91 3.46 5.76 -11.41
N LYS A 92 3.33 7.02 -11.85
CA LYS A 92 3.10 8.17 -10.96
C LYS A 92 1.60 8.37 -10.76
N VAL A 93 1.19 8.80 -9.57
CA VAL A 93 -0.22 9.08 -9.27
C VAL A 93 -0.44 10.57 -9.04
N ARG A 94 0.29 11.16 -8.09
CA ARG A 94 0.23 12.59 -7.74
C ARG A 94 1.65 13.08 -7.43
N MET A 95 2.24 13.83 -8.35
CA MET A 95 3.65 14.25 -8.23
C MET A 95 3.84 15.27 -7.10
N ASP A 96 2.84 16.12 -6.90
CA ASP A 96 2.78 17.12 -5.84
C ASP A 96 2.77 16.51 -4.43
N LEU A 97 2.16 15.33 -4.28
CA LEU A 97 2.16 14.56 -3.04
C LEU A 97 3.27 13.52 -2.96
N GLY A 98 4.08 13.41 -4.03
CA GLY A 98 5.08 12.35 -4.17
C GLY A 98 4.50 10.94 -4.18
N LEU A 99 3.23 10.75 -4.54
CA LEU A 99 2.58 9.43 -4.55
C LEU A 99 2.82 8.69 -5.87
N VAL A 100 3.20 7.43 -5.75
CA VAL A 100 3.43 6.50 -6.86
C VAL A 100 2.52 5.29 -6.75
N ARG A 101 2.28 4.63 -7.89
CA ARG A 101 1.61 3.35 -7.97
C ARG A 101 2.66 2.26 -7.94
N VAL A 102 2.49 1.32 -7.02
CA VAL A 102 3.35 0.15 -6.84
C VAL A 102 2.53 -1.12 -6.97
N THR A 103 3.18 -2.26 -7.14
CA THR A 103 2.55 -3.56 -6.94
C THR A 103 2.97 -4.19 -5.62
N PHE A 104 2.17 -5.12 -5.10
CA PHE A 104 2.51 -5.95 -3.96
C PHE A 104 1.86 -7.32 -4.09
N ARG A 105 2.48 -8.33 -3.48
CA ARG A 105 1.96 -9.70 -3.47
C ARG A 105 2.19 -10.36 -2.11
N PRO A 106 1.38 -11.36 -1.72
CA PRO A 106 1.64 -12.14 -0.51
C PRO A 106 3.08 -12.64 -0.49
N ALA A 107 3.78 -12.40 0.63
CA ALA A 107 5.01 -13.11 0.88
C ALA A 107 4.60 -14.56 1.12
N GLY A 108 5.00 -15.48 0.24
CA GLY A 108 4.71 -16.91 0.44
C GLY A 108 5.20 -17.34 1.83
N ASP A 109 4.52 -18.33 2.43
CA ASP A 109 5.00 -18.92 3.68
C ASP A 109 6.42 -19.44 3.46
N GLN A 110 7.41 -18.74 4.02
CA GLN A 110 8.75 -19.31 4.25
C GLN A 110 8.69 -20.22 5.48
N SER A 111 7.72 -21.14 5.48
CA SER A 111 7.56 -22.22 6.45
C SER A 111 7.79 -23.55 5.71
N ALA A 112 8.91 -23.64 4.97
CA ALA A 112 9.43 -24.89 4.43
C ALA A 112 10.90 -24.65 4.04
N SER A 113 11.79 -25.00 4.97
CA SER A 113 13.26 -25.13 4.93
C SER A 113 13.78 -24.55 6.25
N GLU A 114 14.31 -25.29 7.21
CA GLU A 114 14.64 -26.70 7.39
C GLU A 114 14.71 -26.94 8.91
#